data_AF-A0A946NPJ3-F1
#
_entry.id   AF-A0A946NPJ3-F1
#
_cell.length_a   1.000
_cell.length_b   1.000
_cell.length_c   1.000
_cell.angle_alpha   90.00
_cell.angle_beta   90.00
_cell.angle_gamma   90.00
#
_symmetry.space_group_name_H-M   'P 1'
#
loop_
_entity.id
_entity.type
_entity.pdbx_description
1 polymer ?
#
loop_
_entity_poly.entity_id
_entity_poly.type
_entity_poly.pdbx_seq_one_letter_code
_entity_poly.pdbx_strand_id
1 'polypeptide(L)' 'QRLDPDLASERVYNFLHTLAIECQMMARACGKTNVHSLEPEDLAALTMEASACAQVPIAGSQHTVGRPDLTRF' A
#
# COMPACT_ATOMS: atom_id res chain seq x y z
N GLN A 1 -4.79 -27.36 -23.06
CA GLN A 1 -4.85 -28.15 -21.81
C GLN A 1 -5.64 -27.33 -20.79
N ARG A 2 -6.61 -27.90 -20.06
CA ARG A 2 -7.42 -27.15 -19.07
C ARG A 2 -6.65 -27.05 -17.75
N LEU A 3 -6.88 -25.95 -17.01
CA LEU A 3 -6.32 -25.75 -15.68
C LEU A 3 -6.97 -26.72 -14.68
N ASP A 4 -6.16 -27.34 -13.83
CA ASP A 4 -6.64 -28.15 -12.71
C ASP A 4 -7.12 -27.20 -11.58
N PRO A 5 -8.43 -27.22 -11.24
CA PRO A 5 -9.00 -26.30 -10.28
C PRO A 5 -8.44 -26.47 -8.87
N ASP A 6 -8.10 -27.68 -8.45
CA ASP A 6 -7.64 -27.94 -7.08
C ASP A 6 -6.24 -27.36 -6.87
N LEU A 7 -5.32 -27.66 -7.79
CA LEU A 7 -3.97 -27.09 -7.79
C LEU A 7 -3.98 -25.57 -7.99
N ALA A 8 -4.90 -25.04 -8.79
CA ALA A 8 -5.05 -23.60 -8.96
C ALA A 8 -5.54 -22.92 -7.68
N SER A 9 -6.48 -23.54 -6.96
CA SER A 9 -7.05 -23.01 -5.72
C SER A 9 -5.97 -22.87 -4.64
N GLU A 10 -5.10 -23.86 -4.51
CA GLU A 10 -4.00 -23.86 -3.55
C GLU A 10 -3.00 -22.74 -3.85
N ARG A 11 -2.68 -22.52 -5.14
CA ARG A 11 -1.79 -21.43 -5.56
C ARG A 11 -2.38 -20.06 -5.25
N VAL A 12 -3.68 -19.88 -5.51
CA VAL A 12 -4.38 -18.63 -5.20
C VAL A 12 -4.43 -18.41 -3.69
N TYR A 13 -4.71 -19.47 -2.91
CA TYR A 13 -4.70 -19.40 -1.45
C TYR A 13 -3.34 -18.94 -0.92
N ASN A 14 -2.26 -19.61 -1.34
CA ASN A 14 -0.91 -19.26 -0.90
C ASN A 14 -0.53 -17.84 -1.28
N PHE A 15 -0.87 -17.42 -2.50
CA PHE A 15 -0.63 -16.07 -2.98
C PHE A 15 -1.34 -15.01 -2.13
N LEU A 16 -2.64 -15.17 -1.90
CA LEU A 16 -3.43 -14.23 -1.09
C LEU A 16 -2.98 -14.24 0.38
N HIS A 17 -2.60 -15.39 0.91
CA HIS A 17 -2.11 -15.53 2.27
C HIS A 17 -0.78 -14.78 2.46
N THR A 18 0.18 -14.98 1.57
CA THR A 18 1.46 -14.25 1.61
C THR A 18 1.25 -12.74 1.45
N LEU A 19 0.43 -12.30 0.49
CA LEU A 19 0.13 -10.88 0.31
C LEU A 19 -0.49 -10.23 1.56
N ALA A 20 -1.38 -10.95 2.25
CA ALA A 20 -1.98 -10.47 3.49
C ALA A 20 -0.93 -10.27 4.59
N ILE A 21 0.02 -11.21 4.72
CA ILE A 21 1.13 -11.11 5.68
C ILE A 21 2.05 -9.94 5.32
N GLU A 22 2.43 -9.80 4.05
CA GLU A 22 3.31 -8.71 3.61
C GLU A 22 2.68 -7.34 3.87
N CYS A 23 1.37 -7.18 3.61
CA CYS A 23 0.64 -5.95 3.90
C CYS A 23 0.68 -5.61 5.40
N GLN A 24 0.49 -6.61 6.27
CA GLN A 24 0.60 -6.43 7.72
C GLN A 24 2.03 -6.08 8.15
N MET A 25 3.04 -6.71 7.55
CA MET A 25 4.44 -6.43 7.83
C MET A 25 4.82 -5.00 7.43
N MET A 26 4.33 -4.51 6.29
CA MET A 26 4.52 -3.13 5.85
C MET A 26 3.92 -2.13 6.85
N ALA A 27 2.68 -2.35 7.31
CA ALA A 27 2.07 -1.47 8.31
C ALA A 27 2.89 -1.45 9.63
N ARG A 28 3.42 -2.59 10.05
CA ARG A 28 4.29 -2.67 11.24
C ARG A 28 5.63 -1.96 11.03
N ALA A 29 6.19 -1.98 9.82
CA ALA A 29 7.40 -1.22 9.50
C ALA A 29 7.18 0.30 9.63
N CYS A 30 5.97 0.77 9.36
CA CYS A 30 5.53 2.14 9.63
C CYS A 30 5.13 2.39 11.10
N GLY A 31 5.30 1.42 12.01
CA GLY A 31 4.95 1.55 13.42
C GLY A 31 3.46 1.36 13.75
N LYS A 32 2.65 0.89 12.80
CA LYS A 32 1.21 0.67 12.98
C LYS A 32 0.89 -0.82 13.18
N THR A 33 0.06 -1.15 14.18
CA THR A 33 -0.31 -2.55 14.48
C THR A 33 -1.31 -3.13 13.47
N ASN A 34 -2.11 -2.27 12.84
CA ASN A 34 -3.14 -2.63 11.87
C ASN A 34 -2.98 -1.78 10.60
N VAL A 35 -3.17 -2.40 9.43
CA VAL A 35 -3.12 -1.74 8.12
C VAL A 35 -4.12 -0.59 7.98
N HIS A 36 -5.26 -0.68 8.68
CA HIS A 36 -6.28 0.38 8.67
C HIS A 36 -5.90 1.61 9.51
N SER A 37 -4.79 1.55 10.25
CA SER A 37 -4.28 2.66 11.05
C SER A 37 -3.19 3.46 10.33
N LEU A 38 -2.88 3.10 9.07
CA LEU A 38 -1.94 3.87 8.25
C LEU A 38 -2.52 5.24 7.93
N GLU A 39 -1.71 6.25 8.15
CA GLU A 39 -1.95 7.62 7.72
C GLU A 39 -1.18 7.86 6.41
N PRO A 40 -1.65 8.76 5.53
CA PRO A 40 -0.95 9.04 4.28
C PRO A 40 0.54 9.37 4.47
N GLU A 41 0.87 10.04 5.56
CA GLU A 41 2.21 10.49 5.92
C GLU A 41 3.16 9.35 6.35
N ASP A 42 2.63 8.16 6.64
CA ASP A 42 3.43 6.97 6.92
C ASP A 42 4.09 6.38 5.66
N LEU A 43 3.64 6.80 4.47
CA LEU A 43 4.10 6.32 3.17
C LEU A 43 4.64 7.47 2.32
N ALA A 44 5.51 7.14 1.38
CA ALA A 44 6.08 8.10 0.44
C ALA A 44 5.99 7.57 -1.00
N ALA A 45 5.35 8.34 -1.89
CA ALA A 45 5.29 8.03 -3.31
C ALA A 45 6.58 8.45 -4.02
N LEU A 46 7.06 7.60 -4.94
CA LEU A 46 8.26 7.88 -5.75
C LEU A 46 7.93 8.59 -7.07
N THR A 47 6.66 8.66 -7.46
CA THR A 47 6.21 9.35 -8.68
C THR A 47 4.97 10.20 -8.41
N MET A 48 4.74 11.20 -9.28
CA MET A 48 3.56 12.07 -9.22
C MET A 48 2.28 11.26 -9.41
N GLU A 49 2.28 10.28 -10.32
CA GLU A 49 1.13 9.42 -10.61
C GLU A 49 0.81 8.52 -9.42
N ALA A 50 1.82 7.96 -8.75
CA ALA A 50 1.61 7.16 -7.55
C ALA A 50 1.05 8.01 -6.41
N SER A 51 1.56 9.25 -6.23
CA SER A 51 1.00 10.20 -5.27
C SER A 51 -0.46 10.53 -5.59
N ALA A 52 -0.79 10.76 -6.86
CA ALA A 52 -2.15 11.04 -7.29
C ALA A 52 -3.10 9.84 -7.08
N CYS A 53 -2.66 8.61 -7.39
CA CYS A 53 -3.48 7.41 -7.26
C CYS A 53 -3.67 6.97 -5.81
N ALA A 54 -2.59 6.94 -5.02
CA ALA A 54 -2.60 6.45 -3.65
C ALA A 54 -2.92 7.55 -2.62
N GLN A 55 -2.91 8.83 -3.05
CA GLN A 55 -3.19 9.99 -2.20
C GLN A 55 -2.24 10.09 -1.00
N VAL A 56 -0.95 9.85 -1.26
CA VAL A 56 0.15 9.91 -0.29
C VAL A 56 1.19 10.94 -0.73
N PRO A 57 1.97 11.54 0.18
CA PRO A 57 2.95 12.57 -0.15
C PRO A 57 4.11 12.02 -1.00
N ILE A 58 4.70 12.89 -1.82
CA ILE A 58 5.88 12.55 -2.61
C ILE A 58 7.11 12.51 -1.71
N ALA A 59 7.95 11.50 -1.91
CA ALA A 59 9.22 11.34 -1.21
C ALA A 59 10.06 12.63 -1.22
N GLY A 60 10.47 13.08 -0.03
CA GLY A 60 11.25 14.30 0.15
C GLY A 60 10.42 15.59 0.19
N SER A 61 9.09 15.52 0.19
CA SER A 61 8.20 16.68 0.30
C SER A 61 6.95 16.37 1.14
N GLN A 62 6.19 17.41 1.47
CA GLN A 62 4.86 17.28 2.09
C GLN A 62 3.72 17.43 1.05
N HIS A 63 4.07 17.41 -0.24
CA HIS A 63 3.13 17.63 -1.34
C HIS A 63 2.42 16.32 -1.72
N THR A 64 1.08 16.35 -1.81
CA THR A 64 0.27 15.26 -2.33
C THR A 64 -0.44 15.69 -3.61
N VAL A 65 -0.22 14.97 -4.71
CA VAL A 65 -0.77 15.36 -6.00
C VAL A 65 -2.30 15.29 -5.99
N GLY A 66 -2.94 16.39 -6.40
CA GLY A 66 -4.40 16.50 -6.42
C GLY A 66 -5.05 16.81 -5.07
N ARG A 67 -4.26 17.00 -3.99
CA ARG A 67 -4.75 17.56 -2.73
C ARG A 67 -4.15 18.95 -2.49
N PRO A 68 -4.86 19.84 -1.78
CA PRO A 68 -4.27 21.07 -1.27
C PRO A 68 -3.12 20.71 -0.33
N ASP A 69 -1.99 21.41 -0.47
CA ASP A 69 -0.86 21.22 0.44
C ASP A 69 -1.28 21.53 1.88
N LEU A 70 -0.99 20.61 2.80
CA LEU A 70 -1.25 20.78 4.23
C LEU A 70 -0.33 21.81 4.90
N THR A 71 0.57 22.45 4.16
CA THR A 71 1.51 23.50 4.62
C THR A 71 0.84 24.85 4.92
N ARG A 72 -0.41 24.85 5.35
CA ARG A 72 -1.12 26.05 5.81
C ARG A 72 -0.99 26.24 7.32
N PHE A 73 0.23 26.18 7.84
CA PHE A 73 0.67 26.82 9.09
C PHE A 73 2.13 27.26 8.95
#